data_AF-A0AAE6V747-F1
#
_entry.id   AF-A0AAE6V747-F1
#
_cell.length_a   1.000
_cell.length_b   1.000
_cell.length_c   1.000
_cell.angle_alpha   90.00
_cell.angle_beta   90.00
_cell.angle_gamma   90.00
#
_symmetry.space_group_name_H-M   'P 1'
#
loop_
_entity.id
_entity.type
_entity.pdbx_description
1 polymer ?
#
loop_
_entity_poly.entity_id
_entity_poly.type
_entity_poly.pdbx_seq_one_letter_code
_entity_poly.pdbx_strand_id
1 'polypeptide(L)'
;MAARPVERGRAAERLRGFVSTSELRPGRALTRAAASLPAVLQIVLAAILAYSVAHYGFGHPAPVLSLTVTISSLGIARDTRPKQVAETAIGMLIGITASEILLLLWGSGVWQLAVVLAVVVTLGRALSSSPGFAVAAGTQAMLVMVLPAPDGGVFTRSLDGLLGGLAALLCTALVPRRPLRTARSEAHRLLTALTRTVDGLADALRRGDAAAAAAALERVRATQPVIDGWAAALDSASGVARISPFVRRHRGELARQSTMLGALDLATRNLRIVARRTEFLVGDSVPRLELAAAVAALGPGLVLLGRAVSDPSLLALARQDLVLLATTLDPQRLIPQARLAEKTLLVLLRPLVVDLLTATGTGSAEARASLPPLA
;
A
#
# COMPACT_ATOMS: atom_id res chain seq x y z
N MET A 1 25.72 32.94 -43.56
CA MET A 1 25.19 31.56 -43.49
C MET A 1 24.30 31.46 -42.25
N ALA A 2 23.03 31.83 -42.40
CA ALA A 2 22.09 32.07 -41.30
C ALA A 2 21.37 30.77 -40.91
N ALA A 3 21.49 30.35 -39.65
CA ALA A 3 20.74 29.22 -39.10
C ALA A 3 19.23 29.51 -39.14
N ARG A 4 18.44 28.54 -39.65
CA ARG A 4 17.00 28.67 -39.90
C ARG A 4 16.20 28.92 -38.59
N PRO A 5 15.15 29.75 -38.62
CA PRO A 5 14.37 30.16 -37.45
C PRO A 5 13.60 29.01 -36.74
N VAL A 6 13.51 27.84 -37.36
CA VAL A 6 12.74 26.68 -36.85
C VAL A 6 13.45 25.93 -35.70
N GLU A 7 14.78 25.96 -35.63
CA GLU A 7 15.53 25.27 -34.56
C GLU A 7 15.49 25.99 -33.21
N ARG A 8 15.40 27.32 -33.22
CA ARG A 8 15.28 28.12 -31.98
C ARG A 8 13.96 27.89 -31.24
N GLY A 9 12.88 27.60 -31.97
CA GLY A 9 11.57 27.28 -31.39
C GLY A 9 11.55 25.97 -30.59
N ARG A 10 12.16 24.90 -31.13
CA ARG A 10 12.20 23.58 -30.49
C ARG A 10 13.09 23.54 -29.24
N ALA A 11 14.16 24.33 -29.21
CA ALA A 11 15.01 24.46 -28.02
C ALA A 11 14.29 25.18 -26.88
N ALA A 12 13.54 26.25 -27.19
CA ALA A 12 12.72 26.98 -26.22
C ALA A 12 11.55 26.13 -25.68
N GLU A 13 10.95 25.27 -26.50
CA GLU A 13 9.88 24.35 -26.10
C GLU A 13 10.38 23.22 -25.20
N ARG A 14 11.58 22.67 -25.47
CA ARG A 14 12.24 21.68 -24.61
C ARG A 14 12.67 22.25 -23.25
N LEU A 15 13.11 23.51 -23.22
CA LEU A 15 13.42 24.22 -21.96
C LEU A 15 12.16 24.53 -21.14
N ARG A 16 11.04 24.87 -21.78
CA ARG A 16 9.74 25.02 -21.09
C ARG A 16 9.18 23.69 -20.58
N GLY A 17 9.49 22.57 -21.25
CA GLY A 17 9.17 21.22 -20.77
C GLY A 17 9.93 20.83 -19.49
N PHE A 18 11.16 21.32 -19.32
CA PHE A 18 11.97 21.08 -18.10
C PHE A 18 11.58 21.98 -16.93
N VAL A 19 11.12 23.22 -17.18
CA VAL A 19 10.75 24.18 -16.12
C VAL A 19 9.27 24.05 -15.71
N SER A 20 8.44 23.37 -16.50
CA SER A 20 7.04 23.04 -16.16
C SER A 20 6.91 21.77 -15.32
N THR A 21 7.81 21.57 -14.34
CA THR A 21 7.58 20.56 -13.30
C THR A 21 6.36 21.00 -12.49
N SER A 22 5.23 20.36 -12.76
CA SER A 22 3.92 20.52 -12.10
C SER A 22 3.91 20.26 -10.58
N GLU A 23 5.08 20.11 -9.97
CA GLU A 23 5.36 19.80 -8.57
C GLU A 23 5.44 21.02 -7.66
N LEU A 24 5.63 22.22 -8.21
CA LEU A 24 5.84 23.47 -7.45
C LEU A 24 4.59 24.34 -7.34
N ARG A 25 3.40 23.84 -7.71
CA ARG A 25 2.15 24.57 -7.48
C ARG A 25 1.90 24.67 -5.96
N PRO A 26 1.80 25.87 -5.37
CA PRO A 26 1.72 26.04 -3.92
C PRO A 26 0.51 25.30 -3.30
N GLY A 27 -0.62 25.23 -4.01
CA GLY A 27 -1.79 24.46 -3.56
C GLY A 27 -1.57 22.94 -3.47
N ARG A 28 -0.74 22.36 -4.36
CA ARG A 28 -0.34 20.94 -4.30
C ARG A 28 0.70 20.69 -3.21
N ALA A 29 1.59 21.64 -2.97
CA ALA A 29 2.55 21.59 -1.87
C ALA A 29 1.84 21.64 -0.49
N LEU A 30 0.88 22.54 -0.32
CA LEU A 30 0.08 22.68 0.90
C LEU A 30 -0.76 21.44 1.20
N THR A 31 -1.40 20.85 0.19
CA THR A 31 -2.16 19.60 0.35
C THR A 31 -1.26 18.41 0.68
N ARG A 32 -0.05 18.33 0.11
CA ARG A 32 0.97 17.33 0.49
C ARG A 32 1.43 17.51 1.94
N ALA A 33 1.69 18.74 2.37
CA ALA A 33 2.11 19.07 3.73
C ALA A 33 1.00 18.76 4.76
N ALA A 34 -0.23 19.23 4.51
CA ALA A 34 -1.38 18.95 5.36
C ALA A 34 -1.67 17.45 5.50
N ALA A 35 -1.54 16.69 4.40
CA ALA A 35 -1.70 15.25 4.43
C ALA A 35 -0.54 14.51 5.14
N SER A 36 0.58 15.19 5.43
CA SER A 36 1.73 14.67 6.17
C SER A 36 1.78 15.16 7.63
N LEU A 37 0.87 16.05 8.03
CA LEU A 37 0.82 16.65 9.36
C LEU A 37 0.85 15.63 10.51
N PRO A 38 0.14 14.48 10.45
CA PRO A 38 0.22 13.48 11.51
C PRO A 38 1.61 12.84 11.63
N ALA A 39 2.29 12.61 10.49
CA ALA A 39 3.64 12.07 10.47
C ALA A 39 4.64 13.09 11.02
N VAL A 40 4.50 14.37 10.64
CA VAL A 40 5.31 15.47 11.18
C VAL A 40 5.16 15.57 12.69
N LEU A 41 3.92 15.57 13.20
CA LEU A 41 3.67 15.64 14.64
C LEU A 41 4.31 14.46 15.38
N GLN A 42 4.23 13.25 14.83
CA GLN A 42 4.88 12.08 15.41
C GLN A 42 6.41 12.21 15.43
N ILE A 43 7.02 12.68 14.34
CA ILE A 43 8.48 12.90 14.28
C ILE A 43 8.90 13.93 15.31
N VAL A 44 8.18 15.05 15.40
CA VAL A 44 8.47 16.12 16.38
C VAL A 44 8.34 15.57 17.80
N LEU A 45 7.25 14.89 18.13
CA LEU A 45 7.05 14.30 19.46
C LEU A 45 8.14 13.29 19.80
N ALA A 46 8.49 12.40 18.88
CA ALA A 46 9.54 11.40 19.07
C ALA A 46 10.92 12.05 19.26
N ALA A 47 11.26 13.02 18.42
CA ALA A 47 12.55 13.70 18.46
C ALA A 47 12.70 14.51 19.76
N ILE A 48 11.65 15.23 20.17
CA ILE A 48 11.65 15.96 21.45
C ILE A 48 11.74 15.00 22.63
N LEU A 49 11.04 13.87 22.59
CA LEU A 49 11.15 12.83 23.63
C LEU A 49 12.58 12.29 23.72
N ALA A 50 13.16 11.89 22.59
CA ALA A 50 14.51 11.34 22.53
C ALA A 50 15.57 12.34 23.03
N TYR A 51 15.47 13.60 22.58
CA TYR A 51 16.33 14.69 23.02
C TYR A 51 16.18 14.94 24.51
N SER A 52 14.94 15.02 25.02
CA SER A 52 14.69 15.32 26.43
C SER A 52 15.24 14.23 27.35
N VAL A 53 15.10 12.96 26.95
CA VAL A 53 15.68 11.83 27.70
C VAL A 53 17.20 11.90 27.70
N ALA A 54 17.84 12.15 26.56
CA ALA A 54 19.31 12.25 26.48
C ALA A 54 19.85 13.47 27.25
N HIS A 55 19.22 14.63 27.06
CA HIS A 55 19.67 15.89 27.65
C HIS A 55 19.38 15.98 29.16
N TYR A 56 18.13 15.82 29.56
CA TYR A 56 17.73 15.97 30.96
C TYR A 56 17.88 14.68 31.77
N GLY A 57 17.75 13.51 31.14
CA GLY A 57 17.87 12.21 31.81
C GLY A 57 19.31 11.73 31.98
N PHE A 58 20.15 11.89 30.94
CA PHE A 58 21.55 11.45 30.94
C PHE A 58 22.57 12.61 31.01
N GLY A 59 22.11 13.86 31.02
CA GLY A 59 22.99 15.03 31.18
C GLY A 59 23.80 15.39 29.94
N HIS A 60 23.44 14.88 28.75
CA HIS A 60 24.20 15.13 27.53
C HIS A 60 23.97 16.57 27.04
N PRO A 61 25.00 17.42 26.89
CA PRO A 61 24.81 18.84 26.59
C PRO A 61 24.22 19.10 25.19
N ALA A 62 24.60 18.28 24.20
CA ALA A 62 24.12 18.40 22.82
C ALA A 62 23.90 17.02 22.15
N PRO A 63 22.80 16.31 22.46
CA PRO A 63 22.54 14.95 21.96
C PRO A 63 22.03 14.95 20.51
N VAL A 64 22.88 15.38 19.57
CA VAL A 64 22.53 15.52 18.14
C VAL A 64 22.12 14.18 17.53
N LEU A 65 22.81 13.08 17.88
CA LEU A 65 22.52 11.76 17.31
C LEU A 65 21.16 11.21 17.77
N SER A 66 20.71 11.57 18.97
CA SER A 66 19.36 11.21 19.44
C SER A 66 18.30 11.82 18.52
N LEU A 67 18.47 13.09 18.12
CA LEU A 67 17.59 13.76 17.16
C LEU A 67 17.70 13.17 15.76
N THR A 68 18.91 13.08 15.19
CA THR A 68 19.10 12.65 13.79
C THR A 68 18.66 11.21 13.60
N VAL A 69 19.01 10.30 14.51
CA VAL A 69 18.58 8.90 14.45
C VAL A 69 17.06 8.79 14.57
N THR A 70 16.41 9.57 15.44
CA THR A 70 14.94 9.56 15.55
C THR A 70 14.27 9.99 14.25
N ILE A 71 14.70 11.13 13.70
CA ILE A 71 14.11 11.73 12.49
C ILE A 71 14.36 10.83 11.28
N SER A 72 15.60 10.36 11.10
CA SER A 72 15.98 9.50 9.98
C SER A 72 15.32 8.12 10.05
N SER A 73 15.12 7.55 11.25
CA SER A 73 14.45 6.24 11.41
C SER A 73 12.96 6.33 11.08
N LEU A 74 12.28 7.41 11.50
CA LEU A 74 10.86 7.60 11.23
C LEU A 74 10.58 7.99 9.78
N GLY A 75 11.38 8.92 9.24
CA GLY A 75 11.18 9.50 7.90
C GLY A 75 9.81 10.17 7.73
N ILE A 76 9.60 10.83 6.58
CA ILE A 76 8.30 11.46 6.23
C ILE A 76 7.36 10.45 5.52
N ALA A 77 7.85 9.24 5.20
CA ALA A 77 7.06 8.22 4.54
C ALA A 77 5.84 7.83 5.39
N ARG A 78 4.65 7.80 4.77
CA ARG A 78 3.37 7.56 5.46
C ARG A 78 3.28 6.19 6.11
N ASP A 79 4.04 5.21 5.60
CA ASP A 79 4.01 3.81 6.01
C ASP A 79 5.35 3.27 6.50
N THR A 80 6.01 3.96 7.44
CA THR A 80 7.19 3.40 8.09
C THR A 80 6.76 2.25 9.00
N ARG A 81 6.87 1.03 8.47
CA ARG A 81 6.62 -0.21 9.22
C ARG A 81 7.54 -0.21 10.45
N PRO A 82 7.08 -0.63 11.65
CA PRO A 82 7.96 -0.69 12.82
C PRO A 82 9.23 -1.52 12.57
N LYS A 83 9.13 -2.57 11.75
CA LYS A 83 10.28 -3.37 11.30
C LYS A 83 11.30 -2.53 10.53
N GLN A 84 10.83 -1.69 9.61
CA GLN A 84 11.70 -0.82 8.82
C GLN A 84 12.32 0.30 9.68
N VAL A 85 11.57 0.85 10.64
CA VAL A 85 12.11 1.79 11.64
C VAL A 85 13.22 1.12 12.44
N ALA A 86 13.00 -0.13 12.90
CA ALA A 86 14.01 -0.90 13.64
C ALA A 86 15.23 -1.22 12.79
N GLU A 87 15.04 -1.73 11.57
CA GLU A 87 16.14 -2.02 10.63
C GLU A 87 16.97 -0.75 10.37
N THR A 88 16.33 0.41 10.16
CA THR A 88 17.04 1.68 9.92
C THR A 88 17.77 2.16 11.17
N ALA A 89 17.14 2.10 12.35
CA ALA A 89 17.75 2.46 13.63
C ALA A 89 18.97 1.58 13.96
N ILE A 90 18.87 0.27 13.73
CA ILE A 90 19.97 -0.68 13.92
C ILE A 90 21.13 -0.35 12.97
N GLY A 91 20.86 -0.08 11.70
CA GLY A 91 21.91 0.30 10.75
C GLY A 91 22.64 1.59 11.15
N MET A 92 21.88 2.59 11.62
CA MET A 92 22.45 3.82 12.14
C MET A 92 23.29 3.59 13.39
N LEU A 93 22.81 2.77 14.34
CA LEU A 93 23.57 2.42 15.54
C LEU A 93 24.88 1.71 15.19
N ILE A 94 24.85 0.75 14.26
CA ILE A 94 26.06 0.07 13.76
C ILE A 94 27.03 1.07 13.15
N GLY A 95 26.55 2.02 12.34
CA GLY A 95 27.38 3.08 11.76
C GLY A 95 28.03 3.96 12.83
N ILE A 96 27.26 4.38 13.84
CA ILE A 96 27.75 5.19 14.97
C ILE A 96 28.83 4.43 15.73
N THR A 97 28.52 3.22 16.20
CA THR A 97 29.45 2.43 17.01
C THR A 97 30.70 2.02 16.22
N ALA A 98 30.58 1.65 14.95
CA ALA A 98 31.74 1.32 14.11
C ALA A 98 32.65 2.54 13.92
N SER A 99 32.08 3.73 13.70
CA SER A 99 32.87 4.96 13.55
C SER A 99 33.54 5.40 14.86
N GLU A 100 32.90 5.23 16.02
CA GLU A 100 33.54 5.47 17.33
C GLU A 100 34.76 4.57 17.54
N ILE A 101 34.63 3.27 17.24
CA ILE A 101 35.74 2.30 17.36
C ILE A 101 36.90 2.69 16.43
N LEU A 102 36.61 3.03 15.17
CA LEU A 102 37.65 3.43 14.22
C LEU A 102 38.29 4.77 14.58
N LEU A 103 37.52 5.71 15.14
CA LEU A 103 38.04 6.99 15.65
C LEU A 103 39.02 6.77 16.81
N LEU A 104 38.74 5.82 17.70
CA LEU A 104 39.67 5.44 18.77
C LEU A 104 40.99 4.84 18.25
N LEU A 105 40.91 4.07 17.17
CA LEU A 105 42.08 3.38 16.60
C LEU A 105 42.98 4.31 15.78
N TRP A 106 42.40 5.23 15.00
CA TRP A 106 43.12 6.00 13.98
C TRP A 106 43.05 7.52 14.13
N GLY A 107 42.25 8.03 15.07
CA GLY A 107 42.02 9.46 15.27
C GLY A 107 41.20 10.11 14.15
N SER A 108 41.14 11.44 14.16
CA SER A 108 40.35 12.25 13.21
C SER A 108 41.20 12.83 12.08
N GLY A 109 40.68 12.80 10.85
CA GLY A 109 41.27 13.49 9.69
C GLY A 109 40.57 13.13 8.37
N VAL A 110 40.94 13.83 7.29
CA VAL A 110 40.22 13.75 6.00
C VAL A 110 40.33 12.36 5.37
N TRP A 111 41.52 11.74 5.42
CA TRP A 111 41.70 10.39 4.88
C TRP A 111 41.08 9.33 5.79
N GLN A 112 41.12 9.51 7.12
CA GLN A 112 40.43 8.63 8.07
C GLN A 112 38.93 8.64 7.82
N LEU A 113 38.34 9.82 7.57
CA LEU A 113 36.93 9.97 7.23
C LEU A 113 36.57 9.18 5.95
N ALA A 114 37.40 9.27 4.92
CA ALA A 114 37.21 8.50 3.68
C ALA A 114 37.23 6.98 3.93
N VAL A 115 38.18 6.50 4.74
CA VAL A 115 38.30 5.07 5.07
C VAL A 115 37.11 4.60 5.92
N VAL A 116 36.75 5.34 6.97
CA VAL A 116 35.59 5.02 7.82
C VAL A 116 34.31 4.96 7.00
N LEU A 117 34.10 5.93 6.11
CA LEU A 117 32.93 5.94 5.22
C LEU A 117 32.90 4.71 4.32
N ALA A 118 34.04 4.39 3.69
CA ALA A 118 34.15 3.22 2.82
C ALA A 118 33.84 1.91 3.58
N VAL A 119 34.37 1.76 4.79
CA VAL A 119 34.13 0.59 5.65
C VAL A 119 32.66 0.50 6.06
N VAL A 120 32.09 1.58 6.61
CA VAL A 120 30.70 1.58 7.12
C VAL A 120 29.69 1.34 6.00
N VAL A 121 29.86 1.96 4.83
CA VAL A 121 28.94 1.77 3.70
C VAL A 121 29.06 0.35 3.14
N THR A 122 30.27 -0.20 3.04
CA THR A 122 30.50 -1.58 2.57
C THR A 122 29.88 -2.58 3.53
N LEU A 123 30.13 -2.41 4.84
CA LEU A 123 29.53 -3.24 5.89
C LEU A 123 28.01 -3.13 5.89
N GLY A 124 27.47 -1.91 5.72
CA GLY A 124 26.03 -1.68 5.63
C GLY A 124 25.39 -2.41 4.45
N ARG A 125 26.04 -2.43 3.28
CA ARG A 125 25.57 -3.21 2.12
C ARG A 125 25.70 -4.72 2.31
N ALA A 126 26.70 -5.17 3.06
CA ALA A 126 26.86 -6.59 3.38
C ALA A 126 25.78 -7.09 4.35
N LEU A 127 25.37 -6.23 5.30
CA LEU A 127 24.38 -6.56 6.32
C LEU A 127 22.92 -6.41 5.85
N SER A 128 22.66 -5.58 4.84
CA SER A 128 21.30 -5.33 4.35
C SER A 128 21.25 -5.15 2.84
N SER A 129 20.25 -5.76 2.21
CA SER A 129 19.94 -5.56 0.79
C SER A 129 19.32 -4.19 0.50
N SER A 130 18.88 -3.45 1.54
CA SER A 130 18.28 -2.12 1.41
C SER A 130 19.36 -1.05 1.21
N PRO A 131 19.38 -0.32 0.07
CA PRO A 131 20.35 0.75 -0.16
C PRO A 131 20.27 1.86 0.90
N GLY A 132 19.07 2.13 1.43
CA GLY A 132 18.85 3.15 2.45
C GLY A 132 19.54 2.83 3.79
N PHE A 133 19.75 1.54 4.09
CA PHE A 133 20.41 1.11 5.32
C PHE A 133 21.88 1.56 5.34
N ALA A 134 22.63 1.30 4.26
CA ALA A 134 24.03 1.68 4.14
C ALA A 134 24.20 3.21 4.12
N VAL A 135 23.31 3.93 3.44
CA VAL A 135 23.33 5.41 3.40
C VAL A 135 23.05 5.99 4.78
N ALA A 136 22.05 5.47 5.52
CA ALA A 136 21.75 5.94 6.86
C ALA A 136 22.91 5.67 7.82
N ALA A 137 23.48 4.46 7.81
CA ALA A 137 24.66 4.11 8.62
C ALA A 137 25.85 5.02 8.32
N GLY A 138 26.17 5.23 7.04
CA GLY A 138 27.26 6.12 6.62
C GLY A 138 27.03 7.58 7.03
N THR A 139 25.79 8.07 6.91
CA THR A 139 25.45 9.46 7.30
C THR A 139 25.71 9.69 8.79
N GLN A 140 25.31 8.75 9.66
CA GLN A 140 25.57 8.88 11.10
C GLN A 140 27.05 8.71 11.44
N ALA A 141 27.76 7.79 10.76
CA ALA A 141 29.21 7.64 10.92
C ALA A 141 29.96 8.93 10.57
N MET A 142 29.53 9.66 9.54
CA MET A 142 30.11 10.95 9.19
C MET A 142 29.87 12.02 10.25
N LEU A 143 28.69 12.05 10.86
CA LEU A 143 28.42 12.96 11.97
C LEU A 143 29.38 12.69 13.15
N VAL A 144 29.61 11.43 13.51
CA VAL A 144 30.56 11.06 14.57
C VAL A 144 31.98 11.56 14.28
N MET A 145 32.43 11.45 13.03
CA MET A 145 33.80 11.87 12.65
C MET A 145 34.00 13.39 12.61
N VAL A 146 32.92 14.16 12.40
CA VAL A 146 32.99 15.63 12.25
C VAL A 146 32.71 16.35 13.56
N LEU A 147 31.82 15.81 14.41
CA LEU A 147 31.46 16.44 15.67
C LEU A 147 32.63 16.39 16.68
N PRO A 148 32.81 17.43 17.52
CA PRO A 148 33.77 17.41 18.62
C PRO A 148 33.47 16.27 19.61
N ALA A 149 34.52 15.64 20.14
CA ALA A 149 34.39 14.55 21.10
C ALA A 149 33.57 15.00 22.33
N PRO A 150 32.58 14.19 22.76
CA PRO A 150 31.76 14.53 23.92
C PRO A 150 32.52 14.27 25.22
N ASP A 151 32.24 15.09 26.24
CA ASP A 151 32.89 14.99 27.56
C ASP A 151 32.52 13.70 28.32
N GLY A 152 31.37 13.07 27.99
CA GLY A 152 30.82 11.88 28.65
C GLY A 152 31.46 10.53 28.29
N GLY A 153 32.50 10.53 27.44
CA GLY A 153 33.22 9.33 27.01
C GLY A 153 32.78 8.77 25.65
N VAL A 154 33.45 7.70 25.22
CA VAL A 154 33.45 7.20 23.83
C VAL A 154 32.05 6.78 23.36
N PHE A 155 31.26 6.15 24.22
CA PHE A 155 29.96 5.56 23.84
C PHE A 155 28.75 6.49 24.07
N THR A 156 28.99 7.75 24.44
CA THR A 156 27.91 8.75 24.67
C THR A 156 27.02 8.90 23.44
N ARG A 157 27.66 8.94 22.27
CA ARG A 157 27.02 9.11 20.96
C ARG A 157 26.27 7.85 20.50
N SER A 158 26.84 6.67 20.72
CA SER A 158 26.13 5.39 20.57
C SER A 158 24.88 5.32 21.45
N LEU A 159 24.96 5.76 22.71
CA LEU A 159 23.82 5.81 23.63
C LEU A 159 22.75 6.79 23.14
N ASP A 160 23.15 7.98 22.66
CA ASP A 160 22.23 8.93 22.01
C ASP A 160 21.50 8.31 20.82
N GLY A 161 22.24 7.62 19.94
CA GLY A 161 21.67 6.92 18.80
C GLY A 161 20.67 5.84 19.22
N LEU A 162 20.99 5.07 20.26
CA LEU A 162 20.09 4.06 20.83
C LEU A 162 18.80 4.70 21.37
N LEU A 163 18.91 5.78 22.16
CA LEU A 163 17.76 6.51 22.68
C LEU A 163 16.87 7.05 21.56
N GLY A 164 17.49 7.58 20.49
CA GLY A 164 16.77 8.04 19.31
C GLY A 164 16.02 6.91 18.59
N GLY A 165 16.68 5.77 18.39
CA GLY A 165 16.06 4.58 17.81
C GLY A 165 14.90 4.04 18.64
N LEU A 166 15.07 3.99 19.96
CA LEU A 166 14.03 3.55 20.90
C LEU A 166 12.84 4.51 20.92
N ALA A 167 13.07 5.82 20.95
CA ALA A 167 12.01 6.83 20.89
C ALA A 167 11.23 6.75 19.58
N ALA A 168 11.93 6.59 18.44
CA ALA A 168 11.30 6.36 17.14
C ALA A 168 10.39 5.12 17.15
N LEU A 169 10.87 4.00 17.68
CA LEU A 169 10.10 2.76 17.79
C LEU A 169 8.90 2.91 18.74
N LEU A 170 9.12 3.52 19.90
CA LEU A 170 8.09 3.76 20.91
C LEU A 170 6.97 4.64 20.35
N CYS A 171 7.31 5.77 19.72
CA CYS A 171 6.32 6.64 19.10
C CYS A 171 5.63 5.95 17.91
N THR A 172 6.31 5.12 17.14
CA THR A 172 5.67 4.32 16.08
C THR A 172 4.70 3.28 16.63
N ALA A 173 5.00 2.69 17.79
CA ALA A 173 4.14 1.74 18.46
C ALA A 173 2.94 2.40 19.16
N LEU A 174 3.14 3.58 19.78
CA LEU A 174 2.12 4.25 20.58
C LEU A 174 1.22 5.18 19.78
N VAL A 175 1.74 5.87 18.75
CA VAL A 175 0.97 6.84 17.97
C VAL A 175 0.22 6.10 16.84
N PRO A 176 -1.11 5.95 16.90
CA PRO A 176 -1.85 5.18 15.91
C PRO A 176 -1.90 5.96 14.59
N ARG A 177 -1.12 5.55 13.59
CA ARG A 177 -1.17 6.13 12.23
C ARG A 177 -2.43 5.74 11.44
N ARG A 178 -3.64 5.82 12.01
CA ARG A 178 -4.96 5.51 11.39
C ARG A 178 -4.95 4.46 10.24
N PRO A 179 -4.22 3.31 10.32
CA PRO A 179 -3.95 2.51 9.14
C PRO A 179 -5.20 1.74 8.69
N LEU A 180 -6.08 1.45 9.66
CA LEU A 180 -7.42 0.90 9.43
C LEU A 180 -8.31 1.80 8.57
N ARG A 181 -8.20 3.13 8.71
CA ARG A 181 -9.01 4.06 7.91
C ARG A 181 -8.58 4.01 6.45
N THR A 182 -7.28 3.94 6.19
CA THR A 182 -6.72 3.79 4.84
C THR A 182 -7.13 2.44 4.24
N ALA A 183 -6.96 1.34 4.98
CA ALA A 183 -7.36 0.01 4.52
C ALA A 183 -8.86 -0.06 4.19
N ARG A 184 -9.72 0.48 5.06
CA ARG A 184 -11.17 0.58 4.79
C ARG A 184 -11.46 1.43 3.56
N SER A 185 -10.80 2.58 3.41
CA SER A 185 -10.99 3.46 2.25
C SER A 185 -10.67 2.74 0.94
N GLU A 186 -9.54 2.02 0.87
CA GLU A 186 -9.16 1.27 -0.33
C GLU A 186 -10.09 0.07 -0.60
N ALA A 187 -10.54 -0.62 0.45
CA ALA A 187 -11.56 -1.67 0.32
C ALA A 187 -12.87 -1.14 -0.30
N HIS A 188 -13.38 -0.01 0.21
CA HIS A 188 -14.60 0.62 -0.34
C HIS A 188 -14.40 1.09 -1.78
N ARG A 189 -13.21 1.63 -2.10
CA ARG A 189 -12.86 2.03 -3.48
C ARG A 189 -12.89 0.84 -4.43
N LEU A 190 -12.31 -0.29 -4.05
CA LEU A 190 -12.32 -1.51 -4.87
C LEU A 190 -13.76 -2.01 -5.07
N LEU A 191 -14.51 -2.21 -3.99
CA LEU A 191 -15.88 -2.73 -4.05
C LEU A 191 -16.80 -1.81 -4.87
N THR A 192 -16.67 -0.48 -4.71
CA THR A 192 -17.41 0.48 -5.54
C THR A 192 -17.04 0.37 -7.01
N ALA A 193 -15.75 0.19 -7.33
CA ALA A 193 -15.31 0.01 -8.71
C ALA A 193 -15.86 -1.29 -9.32
N LEU A 194 -15.86 -2.39 -8.55
CA LEU A 194 -16.44 -3.67 -8.98
C LEU A 194 -17.95 -3.57 -9.22
N THR A 195 -18.71 -2.96 -8.30
CA THR A 195 -20.15 -2.72 -8.48
C THR A 195 -20.42 -1.92 -9.77
N ARG A 196 -19.71 -0.80 -9.98
CA ARG A 196 -19.86 0.01 -11.20
C ARG A 196 -19.47 -0.73 -12.48
N THR A 197 -18.49 -1.64 -12.41
CA THR A 197 -18.14 -2.50 -13.54
C THR A 197 -19.28 -3.47 -13.83
N VAL A 198 -19.81 -4.15 -12.82
CA VAL A 198 -20.94 -5.07 -12.96
C VAL A 198 -22.16 -4.35 -13.56
N ASP A 199 -22.52 -3.18 -13.03
CA ASP A 199 -23.63 -2.36 -13.56
C ASP A 199 -23.40 -1.99 -15.03
N GLY A 200 -22.19 -1.54 -15.37
CA GLY A 200 -21.83 -1.21 -16.74
C GLY A 200 -21.88 -2.41 -17.70
N LEU A 201 -21.48 -3.60 -17.25
CA LEU A 201 -21.56 -4.82 -18.05
C LEU A 201 -23.01 -5.29 -18.24
N ALA A 202 -23.83 -5.19 -17.19
CA ALA A 202 -25.26 -5.49 -17.28
C ALA A 202 -25.96 -4.53 -18.26
N ASP A 203 -25.67 -3.24 -18.18
CA ASP A 203 -26.21 -2.23 -19.10
C ASP A 203 -25.74 -2.44 -20.55
N ALA A 204 -24.49 -2.85 -20.75
CA ALA A 204 -23.94 -3.19 -22.06
C ALA A 204 -24.68 -4.39 -22.67
N LEU A 205 -24.88 -5.46 -21.90
CA LEU A 205 -25.64 -6.63 -22.34
C LEU A 205 -27.11 -6.29 -22.62
N ARG A 206 -27.72 -5.43 -21.81
CA ARG A 206 -29.12 -5.03 -21.97
C ARG A 206 -29.36 -4.24 -23.27
N ARG A 207 -28.37 -3.45 -23.71
CA ARG A 207 -28.49 -2.57 -24.87
C ARG A 207 -27.73 -3.04 -26.12
N GLY A 208 -26.90 -4.08 -26.00
CA GLY A 208 -25.96 -4.45 -27.07
C GLY A 208 -24.88 -3.38 -27.29
N ASP A 209 -24.41 -2.72 -26.22
CA ASP A 209 -23.52 -1.57 -26.31
C ASP A 209 -22.04 -1.96 -26.07
N ALA A 210 -21.29 -2.10 -27.17
CA ALA A 210 -19.86 -2.43 -27.13
C ALA A 210 -19.00 -1.34 -26.47
N ALA A 211 -19.36 -0.07 -26.61
CA ALA A 211 -18.61 1.03 -25.98
C ALA A 211 -18.78 0.99 -24.46
N ALA A 212 -19.99 0.71 -23.96
CA ALA A 212 -20.24 0.52 -22.54
C ALA A 212 -19.46 -0.68 -21.98
N ALA A 213 -19.40 -1.80 -22.70
CA ALA A 213 -18.61 -2.97 -22.30
C ALA A 213 -17.10 -2.67 -22.25
N ALA A 214 -16.56 -1.98 -23.25
CA ALA A 214 -15.16 -1.56 -23.30
C ALA A 214 -14.82 -0.61 -22.12
N ALA A 215 -15.70 0.35 -21.82
CA ALA A 215 -15.52 1.25 -20.68
C ALA A 215 -15.54 0.50 -19.33
N ALA A 216 -16.37 -0.54 -19.19
CA ALA A 216 -16.39 -1.38 -18.00
C ALA A 216 -15.11 -2.24 -17.88
N LEU A 217 -14.58 -2.75 -18.99
CA LEU A 217 -13.31 -3.47 -19.04
C LEU A 217 -12.13 -2.59 -18.60
N GLU A 218 -12.04 -1.36 -19.10
CA GLU A 218 -11.00 -0.42 -18.68
C GLU A 218 -11.10 -0.08 -17.19
N ARG A 219 -12.32 0.08 -16.66
CA ARG A 219 -12.53 0.32 -15.22
C ARG A 219 -11.99 -0.81 -14.35
N VAL A 220 -12.21 -2.07 -14.72
CA VAL A 220 -11.71 -3.22 -13.95
C VAL A 220 -10.22 -3.49 -14.16
N ARG A 221 -9.61 -2.99 -15.25
CA ARG A 221 -8.15 -2.97 -15.40
C ARG A 221 -7.51 -1.94 -14.49
N ALA A 222 -8.15 -0.79 -14.33
CA ALA A 222 -7.68 0.32 -13.49
C ALA A 222 -7.76 0.03 -11.97
N THR A 223 -8.26 -1.14 -11.53
CA THR A 223 -8.33 -1.50 -10.10
C THR A 223 -7.02 -2.02 -9.52
N GLN A 224 -6.03 -2.38 -10.34
CA GLN A 224 -4.78 -2.97 -9.84
C GLN A 224 -4.08 -2.09 -8.78
N PRO A 225 -3.91 -0.77 -8.99
CA PRO A 225 -3.28 0.09 -7.97
C PRO A 225 -4.09 0.17 -6.66
N VAL A 226 -5.41 -0.02 -6.72
CA VAL A 226 -6.28 -0.02 -5.53
C VAL A 226 -6.07 -1.30 -4.72
N ILE A 227 -5.93 -2.45 -5.39
CA ILE A 227 -5.59 -3.74 -4.77
C ILE A 227 -4.22 -3.65 -4.10
N ASP A 228 -3.22 -3.13 -4.81
CA ASP A 228 -1.85 -2.99 -4.29
C ASP A 228 -1.82 -2.01 -3.10
N GLY A 229 -2.58 -0.91 -3.16
CA GLY A 229 -2.75 0.04 -2.08
C GLY A 229 -3.42 -0.55 -0.84
N TRP A 230 -4.48 -1.37 -1.03
CA TRP A 230 -5.13 -2.07 0.07
C TRP A 230 -4.20 -3.11 0.72
N ALA A 231 -3.47 -3.89 -0.08
CA ALA A 231 -2.47 -4.84 0.39
C ALA A 231 -1.39 -4.15 1.24
N ALA A 232 -0.82 -3.05 0.74
CA ALA A 232 0.18 -2.27 1.45
C ALA A 232 -0.35 -1.70 2.78
N ALA A 233 -1.59 -1.21 2.78
CA ALA A 233 -2.24 -0.69 4.00
C ALA A 233 -2.47 -1.79 5.04
N LEU A 234 -2.90 -2.99 4.63
CA LEU A 234 -3.10 -4.13 5.53
C LEU A 234 -1.79 -4.66 6.10
N ASP A 235 -0.75 -4.75 5.29
CA ASP A 235 0.60 -5.12 5.74
C ASP A 235 1.13 -4.14 6.80
N SER A 236 1.00 -2.84 6.51
CA SER A 236 1.40 -1.75 7.41
C SER A 236 0.64 -1.86 8.74
N ALA A 237 -0.69 -1.97 8.67
CA ALA A 237 -1.55 -2.11 9.85
C ALA A 237 -1.23 -3.37 10.67
N SER A 238 -0.97 -4.50 10.02
CA SER A 238 -0.64 -5.78 10.67
C SER A 238 0.72 -5.73 11.34
N GLY A 239 1.71 -5.06 10.72
CA GLY A 239 3.01 -4.80 11.32
C GLY A 239 2.90 -4.00 12.61
N VAL A 240 2.08 -2.94 12.62
CA VAL A 240 1.80 -2.13 13.82
C VAL A 240 1.03 -2.94 14.87
N ALA A 241 0.04 -3.75 14.45
CA ALA A 241 -0.77 -4.57 15.34
C ALA A 241 0.04 -5.62 16.11
N ARG A 242 1.24 -6.01 15.64
CA ARG A 242 2.14 -6.92 16.36
C ARG A 242 2.73 -6.31 17.62
N ILE A 243 2.97 -5.00 17.62
CA ILE A 243 3.72 -4.29 18.68
C ILE A 243 2.80 -3.39 19.51
N SER A 244 1.84 -2.71 18.87
CA SER A 244 0.96 -1.73 19.52
C SER A 244 -0.25 -2.38 20.22
N PRO A 245 -0.46 -2.15 21.53
CA PRO A 245 -1.63 -2.69 22.24
C PRO A 245 -2.96 -2.08 21.73
N PHE A 246 -2.97 -0.82 21.30
CA PHE A 246 -4.18 -0.14 20.79
C PHE A 246 -4.66 -0.68 19.44
N VAL A 247 -3.72 -1.12 18.59
CA VAL A 247 -4.05 -1.72 17.29
C VAL A 247 -4.24 -3.22 17.41
N ARG A 248 -3.61 -3.88 18.39
CA ARG A 248 -3.76 -5.32 18.67
C ARG A 248 -5.21 -5.78 18.79
N ARG A 249 -6.11 -4.96 19.37
CA ARG A 249 -7.55 -5.25 19.45
C ARG A 249 -8.25 -5.40 18.10
N HIS A 250 -7.67 -4.87 17.02
CA HIS A 250 -8.21 -4.92 15.66
C HIS A 250 -7.60 -6.04 14.80
N ARG A 251 -6.79 -6.96 15.37
CA ARG A 251 -6.20 -8.07 14.59
C ARG A 251 -7.24 -8.93 13.88
N GLY A 252 -8.40 -9.17 14.51
CA GLY A 252 -9.49 -9.92 13.88
C GLY A 252 -10.06 -9.22 12.65
N GLU A 253 -10.20 -7.89 12.69
CA GLU A 253 -10.62 -7.09 11.53
C GLU A 253 -9.58 -7.12 10.41
N LEU A 254 -8.29 -6.97 10.74
CA LEU A 254 -7.21 -7.03 9.75
C LEU A 254 -7.12 -8.40 9.07
N ALA A 255 -7.28 -9.48 9.84
CA ALA A 255 -7.30 -10.84 9.29
C ALA A 255 -8.48 -11.04 8.33
N ARG A 256 -9.69 -10.60 8.71
CA ARG A 256 -10.87 -10.65 7.82
C ARG A 256 -10.65 -9.87 6.53
N GLN A 257 -10.16 -8.63 6.62
CA GLN A 257 -9.90 -7.83 5.42
C GLN A 257 -8.82 -8.45 4.54
N SER A 258 -7.81 -9.12 5.12
CA SER A 258 -6.79 -9.84 4.36
C SER A 258 -7.37 -11.04 3.59
N THR A 259 -8.24 -11.83 4.23
CA THR A 259 -8.97 -12.91 3.55
C THR A 259 -9.86 -12.36 2.43
N MET A 260 -10.60 -11.28 2.70
CA MET A 260 -11.46 -10.62 1.72
C MET A 260 -10.67 -10.08 0.53
N LEU A 261 -9.51 -9.43 0.76
CA LEU A 261 -8.63 -8.92 -0.28
C LEU A 261 -8.15 -10.05 -1.21
N GLY A 262 -7.67 -11.16 -0.64
CA GLY A 262 -7.20 -12.31 -1.44
C GLY A 262 -8.30 -12.86 -2.34
N ALA A 263 -9.52 -13.00 -1.82
CA ALA A 263 -10.67 -13.45 -2.59
C ALA A 263 -11.12 -12.42 -3.65
N LEU A 264 -11.13 -11.12 -3.31
CA LEU A 264 -11.52 -10.07 -4.24
C LEU A 264 -10.49 -9.81 -5.35
N ASP A 265 -9.20 -10.09 -5.13
CA ASP A 265 -8.20 -10.08 -6.21
C ASP A 265 -8.53 -11.15 -7.26
N LEU A 266 -8.81 -12.38 -6.83
CA LEU A 266 -9.27 -13.46 -7.72
C LEU A 266 -10.58 -13.09 -8.44
N ALA A 267 -11.56 -12.57 -7.69
CA ALA A 267 -12.83 -12.09 -8.25
C ALA A 267 -12.60 -11.01 -9.32
N THR A 268 -11.69 -10.06 -9.06
CA THR A 268 -11.35 -8.99 -10.01
C THR A 268 -10.73 -9.55 -11.29
N ARG A 269 -9.84 -10.56 -11.18
CA ARG A 269 -9.25 -11.24 -12.34
C ARG A 269 -10.32 -11.95 -13.17
N ASN A 270 -11.23 -12.68 -12.53
CA ASN A 270 -12.35 -13.32 -13.21
C ASN A 270 -13.29 -12.31 -13.86
N LEU A 271 -13.57 -11.19 -13.19
CA LEU A 271 -14.40 -10.11 -13.74
C LEU A 271 -13.77 -9.46 -14.98
N ARG A 272 -12.43 -9.38 -15.08
CA ARG A 272 -11.74 -8.93 -16.32
C ARG A 272 -12.03 -9.87 -17.50
N ILE A 273 -12.07 -11.19 -17.25
CA ILE A 273 -12.38 -12.18 -18.29
C ILE A 273 -13.85 -12.06 -18.72
N VAL A 274 -14.76 -11.94 -17.75
CA VAL A 274 -16.19 -11.69 -17.99
C VAL A 274 -16.38 -10.41 -18.81
N ALA A 275 -15.73 -9.30 -18.42
CA ALA A 275 -15.82 -8.03 -19.12
C ALA A 275 -15.35 -8.13 -20.58
N ARG A 276 -14.18 -8.76 -20.81
CA ARG A 276 -13.66 -9.01 -22.16
C ARG A 276 -14.59 -9.88 -23.00
N ARG A 277 -15.21 -10.89 -22.39
CA ARG A 277 -16.16 -11.77 -23.10
C ARG A 277 -17.46 -11.03 -23.42
N THR A 278 -17.95 -10.22 -22.50
CA THR A 278 -19.12 -9.36 -22.73
C THR A 278 -18.88 -8.40 -23.88
N GLU A 279 -17.75 -7.70 -23.92
CA GLU A 279 -17.37 -6.79 -25.02
C GLU A 279 -17.43 -7.48 -26.39
N PHE A 280 -16.89 -8.70 -26.50
CA PHE A 280 -16.99 -9.48 -27.73
C PHE A 280 -18.44 -9.87 -28.07
N LEU A 281 -19.23 -10.29 -27.07
CA LEU A 281 -20.61 -10.73 -27.28
C LEU A 281 -21.51 -9.62 -27.78
N VAL A 282 -21.39 -8.41 -27.22
CA VAL A 282 -22.23 -7.26 -27.61
C VAL A 282 -21.80 -6.59 -28.91
N GLY A 283 -20.72 -7.07 -29.56
CA GLY A 283 -20.24 -6.52 -30.83
C GLY A 283 -21.21 -6.68 -32.00
N ASP A 284 -22.22 -7.55 -31.88
CA ASP A 284 -23.31 -7.70 -32.84
C ASP A 284 -24.49 -6.75 -32.58
N SER A 285 -24.40 -5.90 -31.57
CA SER A 285 -25.45 -4.96 -31.15
C SER A 285 -26.79 -5.61 -30.76
N VAL A 286 -26.79 -6.91 -30.43
CA VAL A 286 -28.01 -7.63 -30.05
C VAL A 286 -28.20 -7.60 -28.52
N PRO A 287 -29.35 -7.13 -28.01
CA PRO A 287 -29.70 -7.18 -26.58
C PRO A 287 -29.78 -8.60 -26.01
N ARG A 288 -29.27 -8.79 -24.79
CA ARG A 288 -29.23 -10.08 -24.08
C ARG A 288 -29.73 -9.91 -22.64
N LEU A 289 -31.06 -9.85 -22.50
CA LEU A 289 -31.71 -9.49 -21.23
C LEU A 289 -31.45 -10.48 -20.09
N GLU A 290 -31.44 -11.78 -20.38
CA GLU A 290 -31.20 -12.82 -19.36
C GLU A 290 -29.76 -12.80 -18.84
N LEU A 291 -28.78 -12.60 -19.72
CA LEU A 291 -27.38 -12.41 -19.32
C LEU A 291 -27.17 -11.10 -18.56
N ALA A 292 -27.84 -10.03 -18.99
CA ALA A 292 -27.82 -8.75 -18.29
C ALA A 292 -28.35 -8.88 -16.85
N ALA A 293 -29.44 -9.64 -16.67
CA ALA A 293 -30.00 -9.93 -15.34
C ALA A 293 -29.04 -10.77 -14.48
N ALA A 294 -28.44 -11.81 -15.06
CA ALA A 294 -27.47 -12.67 -14.35
C ALA A 294 -26.23 -11.89 -13.89
N VAL A 295 -25.71 -10.98 -14.73
CA VAL A 295 -24.60 -10.10 -14.34
C VAL A 295 -25.05 -9.08 -13.28
N ALA A 296 -26.19 -8.41 -13.48
CA ALA A 296 -26.71 -7.42 -12.53
C ALA A 296 -26.95 -8.01 -11.12
N ALA A 297 -27.29 -9.30 -11.04
CA ALA A 297 -27.52 -10.00 -9.77
C ALA A 297 -26.26 -10.09 -8.88
N LEU A 298 -25.06 -9.83 -9.40
CA LEU A 298 -23.83 -9.72 -8.58
C LEU A 298 -23.80 -8.41 -7.75
N GLY A 299 -24.55 -7.38 -8.18
CA GLY A 299 -24.52 -6.04 -7.61
C GLY A 299 -24.89 -5.99 -6.12
N PRO A 300 -26.04 -6.55 -5.69
CA PRO A 300 -26.44 -6.56 -4.29
C PRO A 300 -25.40 -7.19 -3.35
N GLY A 301 -24.87 -8.37 -3.71
CA GLY A 301 -23.79 -9.03 -2.97
C GLY A 301 -22.52 -8.18 -2.84
N LEU A 302 -22.09 -7.51 -3.92
CA LEU A 302 -20.95 -6.58 -3.89
C LEU A 302 -21.20 -5.36 -3.00
N VAL A 303 -22.41 -4.81 -3.03
CA VAL A 303 -22.80 -3.68 -2.15
C VAL A 303 -22.80 -4.11 -0.69
N LEU A 304 -23.32 -5.30 -0.38
CA LEU A 304 -23.31 -5.86 0.97
C LEU A 304 -21.88 -6.12 1.45
N LEU A 305 -21.00 -6.67 0.60
CA LEU A 305 -19.56 -6.79 0.90
C LEU A 305 -18.92 -5.43 1.18
N GLY A 306 -19.27 -4.40 0.40
CA GLY A 306 -18.84 -3.01 0.62
C GLY A 306 -19.19 -2.50 2.00
N ARG A 307 -20.43 -2.69 2.43
CA ARG A 307 -20.88 -2.30 3.78
C ARG A 307 -20.25 -3.16 4.87
N ALA A 308 -20.00 -4.45 4.57
CA ALA A 308 -19.42 -5.41 5.49
C ALA A 308 -17.98 -5.08 5.93
N VAL A 309 -17.27 -4.26 5.15
CA VAL A 309 -15.96 -3.69 5.54
C VAL A 309 -16.07 -2.85 6.82
N SER A 310 -17.20 -2.18 7.05
CA SER A 310 -17.43 -1.38 8.25
C SER A 310 -18.27 -2.13 9.30
N ASP A 311 -19.20 -2.97 8.85
CA ASP A 311 -20.11 -3.73 9.70
C ASP A 311 -20.06 -5.25 9.35
N PRO A 312 -19.23 -6.04 10.05
CA PRO A 312 -19.08 -7.46 9.77
C PRO A 312 -20.35 -8.30 9.86
N SER A 313 -21.41 -7.82 10.53
CA SER A 313 -22.69 -8.54 10.63
C SER A 313 -23.35 -8.75 9.26
N LEU A 314 -23.06 -7.88 8.29
CA LEU A 314 -23.59 -7.93 6.94
C LEU A 314 -22.95 -9.02 6.07
N LEU A 315 -21.86 -9.66 6.52
CA LEU A 315 -21.23 -10.76 5.77
C LEU A 315 -22.18 -11.95 5.60
N ALA A 316 -23.03 -12.22 6.60
CA ALA A 316 -24.01 -13.30 6.52
C ALA A 316 -25.06 -13.02 5.43
N LEU A 317 -25.54 -11.78 5.34
CA LEU A 317 -26.47 -11.34 4.30
C LEU A 317 -25.82 -11.39 2.90
N ALA A 318 -24.58 -10.91 2.77
CA ALA A 318 -23.83 -10.99 1.51
C ALA A 318 -23.67 -12.44 1.04
N ARG A 319 -23.37 -13.35 1.98
CA ARG A 319 -23.24 -14.78 1.69
C ARG A 319 -24.55 -15.38 1.22
N GLN A 320 -25.65 -15.09 1.90
CA GLN A 320 -26.97 -15.59 1.51
C GLN A 320 -27.34 -15.16 0.09
N ASP A 321 -27.17 -13.87 -0.23
CA ASP A 321 -27.45 -13.32 -1.56
C ASP A 321 -26.61 -14.00 -2.65
N LEU A 322 -25.31 -14.16 -2.42
CA LEU A 322 -24.39 -14.82 -3.36
C LEU A 322 -24.65 -16.33 -3.50
N VAL A 323 -25.09 -17.02 -2.44
CA VAL A 323 -25.51 -18.44 -2.52
C VAL A 323 -26.77 -18.56 -3.37
N LEU A 324 -27.76 -17.69 -3.16
CA LEU A 324 -28.97 -17.67 -3.99
C LEU A 324 -28.62 -17.44 -5.46
N LEU A 325 -27.75 -16.47 -5.77
CA LEU A 325 -27.23 -16.27 -7.12
C LEU A 325 -26.50 -17.51 -7.66
N ALA A 326 -25.66 -18.16 -6.86
CA ALA A 326 -24.93 -19.35 -7.29
C ALA A 326 -25.88 -20.44 -7.82
N THR A 327 -27.05 -20.62 -7.20
CA THR A 327 -28.05 -21.63 -7.62
C THR A 327 -28.71 -21.32 -8.97
N THR A 328 -28.69 -20.08 -9.44
CA THR A 328 -29.32 -19.68 -10.71
C THR A 328 -28.35 -19.74 -11.91
N LEU A 329 -27.05 -19.92 -11.66
CA LEU A 329 -26.00 -19.96 -12.70
C LEU A 329 -25.89 -21.35 -13.38
N ASP A 330 -26.99 -21.80 -13.96
CA ASP A 330 -27.07 -22.99 -14.81
C ASP A 330 -27.40 -22.57 -16.27
N PRO A 331 -26.43 -22.68 -17.20
CA PRO A 331 -26.67 -22.33 -18.61
C PRO A 331 -27.78 -23.11 -19.29
N GLN A 332 -28.06 -24.36 -18.87
CA GLN A 332 -29.11 -25.17 -19.48
C GLN A 332 -30.51 -24.76 -19.03
N ARG A 333 -30.63 -24.22 -17.81
CA ARG A 333 -31.90 -23.71 -17.28
C ARG A 333 -32.16 -22.27 -17.68
N LEU A 334 -31.13 -21.41 -17.61
CA LEU A 334 -31.30 -19.97 -17.78
C LEU A 334 -31.43 -19.59 -19.25
N ILE A 335 -30.65 -20.20 -20.14
CA ILE A 335 -30.61 -19.88 -21.59
C ILE A 335 -30.49 -21.16 -22.45
N PRO A 336 -31.49 -22.05 -22.45
CA PRO A 336 -31.39 -23.38 -23.08
C PRO A 336 -31.04 -23.32 -24.57
N GLN A 337 -31.65 -22.37 -25.29
CA GLN A 337 -31.53 -22.20 -26.75
C GLN A 337 -30.42 -21.22 -27.18
N ALA A 338 -29.64 -20.68 -26.23
CA ALA A 338 -28.60 -19.71 -26.53
C ALA A 338 -27.37 -20.33 -27.18
N ARG A 339 -26.61 -19.48 -27.87
CA ARG A 339 -25.36 -19.88 -28.52
C ARG A 339 -24.32 -20.26 -27.47
N LEU A 340 -23.37 -21.12 -27.85
CA LEU A 340 -22.27 -21.53 -26.96
C LEU A 340 -21.52 -20.34 -26.36
N ALA A 341 -21.39 -19.24 -27.11
CA ALA A 341 -20.71 -18.05 -26.67
C ALA A 341 -21.39 -17.37 -25.46
N GLU A 342 -22.72 -17.37 -25.43
CA GLU A 342 -23.55 -16.82 -24.34
C GLU A 342 -23.53 -17.76 -23.13
N LYS A 343 -23.64 -19.08 -23.37
CA LYS A 343 -23.48 -20.10 -22.33
C LYS A 343 -22.11 -20.02 -21.64
N THR A 344 -21.07 -19.73 -22.41
CA THR A 344 -19.71 -19.53 -21.86
C THR A 344 -19.66 -18.37 -20.87
N LEU A 345 -20.39 -17.27 -21.11
CA LEU A 345 -20.41 -16.14 -20.19
C LEU A 345 -20.94 -16.56 -18.81
N LEU A 346 -22.04 -17.33 -18.77
CA LEU A 346 -22.57 -17.87 -17.50
C LEU A 346 -21.57 -18.81 -16.82
N VAL A 347 -20.87 -19.66 -17.57
CA VAL A 347 -19.81 -20.52 -17.02
C VAL A 347 -18.70 -19.68 -16.37
N LEU A 348 -18.35 -18.53 -16.95
CA LEU A 348 -17.35 -17.61 -16.41
C LEU A 348 -17.83 -16.84 -15.17
N LEU A 349 -19.15 -16.65 -14.99
CA LEU A 349 -19.70 -16.05 -13.76
C LEU A 349 -19.56 -16.97 -12.54
N ARG A 350 -19.52 -18.29 -12.74
CA ARG A 350 -19.44 -19.27 -11.66
C ARG A 350 -18.18 -19.14 -10.79
N PRO A 351 -16.94 -19.15 -11.33
CA PRO A 351 -15.75 -18.92 -10.51
C PRO A 351 -15.72 -17.52 -9.88
N LEU A 352 -16.27 -16.51 -10.56
CA LEU A 352 -16.45 -15.18 -9.98
C LEU A 352 -17.33 -15.21 -8.72
N VAL A 353 -18.49 -15.88 -8.76
CA VAL A 353 -19.36 -16.02 -7.57
C VAL A 353 -18.69 -16.82 -6.46
N VAL A 354 -17.92 -17.86 -6.79
CA VAL A 354 -17.13 -18.62 -5.79
C VAL A 354 -16.13 -17.73 -5.07
N ASP A 355 -15.43 -16.85 -5.80
CA ASP A 355 -14.48 -15.92 -5.19
C ASP A 355 -15.21 -14.88 -4.32
N LEU A 356 -16.36 -14.37 -4.77
CA LEU A 356 -17.18 -13.45 -3.96
C LEU A 356 -17.72 -14.13 -2.68
N LEU A 357 -18.12 -15.40 -2.76
CA LEU A 357 -18.52 -16.19 -1.59
C LEU A 357 -17.34 -16.38 -0.63
N THR A 358 -16.15 -16.66 -1.17
CA THR A 358 -14.92 -16.78 -0.37
C THR A 358 -14.58 -15.44 0.32
N ALA A 359 -14.88 -14.31 -0.33
CA ALA A 359 -14.73 -12.98 0.28
C ALA A 359 -15.64 -12.74 1.50
N THR A 360 -16.72 -13.52 1.65
CA THR A 360 -17.57 -13.53 2.86
C THR A 360 -17.00 -14.38 4.02
N GLY A 361 -15.85 -15.02 3.80
CA GLY A 361 -15.22 -15.95 4.75
C GLY A 361 -15.63 -17.41 4.59
N THR A 362 -16.40 -17.77 3.56
CA THR A 362 -16.75 -19.16 3.24
C THR A 362 -15.52 -19.92 2.74
N GLY A 363 -15.39 -21.21 3.08
CA GLY A 363 -14.34 -22.05 2.52
C GLY A 363 -14.51 -22.25 1.02
N SER A 364 -13.41 -22.33 0.26
CA SER A 364 -13.47 -22.44 -1.21
C SER A 364 -14.19 -23.70 -1.70
N ALA A 365 -14.09 -24.82 -0.96
CA ALA A 365 -14.82 -26.05 -1.27
C ALA A 365 -16.33 -25.90 -1.08
N GLU A 366 -16.74 -25.28 0.03
CA GLU A 366 -18.15 -24.99 0.34
C GLU A 366 -18.75 -24.00 -0.66
N ALA A 367 -18.02 -22.94 -1.03
CA ALA A 367 -18.42 -21.99 -2.05
C ALA A 367 -18.58 -22.63 -3.45
N ARG A 368 -17.81 -23.67 -3.78
CA ARG A 368 -18.01 -24.43 -5.02
C ARG A 368 -19.22 -25.36 -4.95
N ALA A 369 -19.47 -25.95 -3.78
CA ALA A 369 -20.59 -26.86 -3.56
C ALA A 369 -21.95 -26.17 -3.69
N SER A 370 -22.03 -24.84 -3.54
CA SER A 370 -23.27 -24.07 -3.76
C SER A 370 -23.64 -23.89 -5.23
N LEU A 371 -22.76 -24.23 -6.18
CA LEU A 371 -23.05 -24.15 -7.60
C LEU A 371 -23.77 -25.42 -8.09
N PRO A 372 -24.76 -25.30 -9.00
CA PRO A 372 -25.40 -26.47 -9.59
C PRO A 372 -24.39 -27.24 -10.47
N PRO A 373 -24.41 -28.59 -10.51
CA PRO A 373 -23.51 -29.35 -11.39
C PRO A 373 -23.72 -28.94 -12.86
N LEU A 374 -22.63 -28.83 -13.62
CA LEU A 374 -22.73 -28.69 -15.08
C LEU A 374 -23.00 -30.07 -15.67
N ALA A 375 -24.17 -30.23 -16.29
CA ALA A 375 -24.56 -31.45 -17.01
C ALA A 375 -23.95 -31.49 -18.41
#